data_AF-A0A1G6W536-F1
#
_entry.id   AF-A0A1G6W536-F1
#
_cell.length_a   1.000
_cell.length_b   1.000
_cell.length_c   1.000
_cell.angle_alpha   90.00
_cell.angle_beta   90.00
_cell.angle_gamma   90.00
#
_symmetry.space_group_name_H-M   'P 1'
#
loop_
_entity.id
_entity.type
_entity.pdbx_description
1 polymer ?
#
loop_
_entity_poly.entity_id
_entity_poly.type
_entity_poly.pdbx_seq_one_letter_code
_entity_poly.pdbx_strand_id
1 'polypeptide(L)'
;MQKSLTKTLVFQLQPDESGQQLLDDAFLEARRVYNETIRRAKNGDGWDKIRKDLESDADLVNNTTQLVVQKSLEAMENYYEYDDYNQPSHTTDSAYPLRSNYEEGYNLFLEDNCIRYRLSAKPYTPVKGTLCGSPTPSNNSATPSNPMRGVSERQKQ
;
A
#
# COMPACT_ATOMS: atom_id res chain seq x y z
N MET A 1 23.61 18.33 17.43
CA MET A 1 22.25 17.75 17.55
C MET A 1 22.39 16.25 17.74
N GLN A 2 21.99 15.71 18.88
CA GLN A 2 22.02 14.27 19.15
C GLN A 2 20.81 13.62 18.44
N LYS A 3 21.06 12.68 17.53
CA LYS A 3 20.00 11.99 16.79
C LYS A 3 19.37 10.96 17.74
N SER A 4 18.11 11.17 18.14
CA SER A 4 17.40 10.19 18.97
C SER A 4 17.21 8.90 18.18
N LEU A 5 17.39 7.73 18.81
CA LEU A 5 17.20 6.45 18.17
C LEU A 5 15.69 6.22 17.93
N THR A 6 15.25 6.35 16.68
CA THR A 6 13.88 6.00 16.28
C THR A 6 13.78 4.48 16.16
N LYS A 7 12.87 3.86 16.93
CA LYS A 7 12.48 2.46 16.73
C LYS A 7 11.13 2.43 16.02
N THR A 8 11.07 1.76 14.86
CA THR A 8 9.83 1.50 14.13
C THR A 8 9.29 0.15 14.54
N LEU A 9 8.02 0.11 14.95
CA LEU A 9 7.30 -1.12 15.21
C LEU A 9 6.34 -1.39 14.05
N VAL A 10 6.26 -2.66 13.64
CA VAL A 10 5.38 -3.12 12.55
C VAL A 10 4.34 -4.06 13.16
N PHE A 11 3.07 -3.77 12.93
CA PHE A 11 1.96 -4.55 13.47
C PHE A 11 1.01 -4.95 12.35
N GLN A 12 0.38 -6.11 12.51
CA GLN A 12 -0.72 -6.51 11.65
C GLN A 12 -2.03 -5.99 12.24
N LEU A 13 -2.79 -5.25 11.42
CA LEU A 13 -4.12 -4.81 11.81
C LEU A 13 -5.07 -6.00 11.87
N GLN A 14 -5.99 -5.96 12.83
CA GLN A 14 -7.06 -6.93 12.99
C GLN A 14 -8.39 -6.17 12.94
N PRO A 15 -8.86 -5.75 11.74
CA PRO A 15 -10.17 -5.14 11.60
C PRO A 15 -11.27 -6.18 11.86
N ASP A 16 -12.50 -5.73 12.09
CA ASP A 16 -13.66 -6.62 12.05
C ASP A 16 -13.91 -7.14 10.63
N GLU A 17 -14.82 -8.10 10.48
CA GLU A 17 -15.14 -8.73 9.18
C GLU A 17 -15.53 -7.71 8.11
N SER A 18 -16.33 -6.70 8.49
CA SER A 18 -16.77 -5.65 7.56
C SER A 18 -15.60 -4.76 7.11
N GLY A 19 -14.70 -4.44 8.03
CA GLY A 19 -13.50 -3.68 7.76
C GLY A 19 -12.50 -4.47 6.91
N GLN A 20 -12.37 -5.78 7.15
CA GLN A 20 -11.53 -6.65 6.34
C GLN A 20 -12.05 -6.72 4.90
N GLN A 21 -13.34 -6.95 4.70
CA GLN A 21 -13.96 -6.97 3.37
C GLN A 21 -13.73 -5.64 2.63
N LEU A 22 -13.88 -4.51 3.31
CA LEU A 22 -13.67 -3.19 2.72
C LEU A 22 -12.21 -2.99 2.27
N LEU A 23 -11.24 -3.43 3.08
CA LEU A 23 -9.83 -3.39 2.70
C LEU A 23 -9.53 -4.31 1.53
N ASP A 24 -10.10 -5.52 1.52
CA ASP A 24 -9.93 -6.48 0.41
C ASP A 24 -10.47 -5.90 -0.90
N ASP A 25 -11.67 -5.31 -0.88
CA ASP A 25 -12.25 -4.62 -2.03
C ASP A 25 -11.35 -3.45 -2.49
N ALA A 26 -10.80 -2.68 -1.56
CA ALA A 26 -9.91 -1.57 -1.88
C ALA A 26 -8.57 -2.05 -2.48
N PHE A 27 -8.02 -3.16 -2.02
CA PHE A 27 -6.81 -3.76 -2.63
C PHE A 27 -7.08 -4.25 -4.06
N LEU A 28 -8.27 -4.77 -4.34
CA LEU A 28 -8.70 -5.17 -5.68
C LEU A 28 -8.92 -3.95 -6.58
N GLU A 29 -9.50 -2.88 -6.06
CA GLU A 29 -9.68 -1.63 -6.80
C GLU A 29 -8.34 -0.97 -7.11
N ALA A 30 -7.39 -0.96 -6.17
CA ALA A 30 -6.04 -0.48 -6.43
C ALA A 30 -5.33 -1.30 -7.52
N ARG A 31 -5.54 -2.63 -7.54
CA ARG A 31 -5.06 -3.48 -8.63
C ARG A 31 -5.70 -3.11 -9.97
N ARG A 32 -7.01 -2.83 -10.00
CA ARG A 32 -7.72 -2.39 -11.21
C ARG A 32 -7.09 -1.10 -11.75
N VAL A 33 -6.94 -0.08 -10.90
CA VAL A 33 -6.36 1.22 -11.26
C VAL A 33 -4.92 1.07 -11.77
N TYR A 34 -4.10 0.25 -11.09
CA TYR A 34 -2.74 -0.06 -11.51
C TYR A 34 -2.72 -0.69 -12.91
N ASN A 35 -3.44 -1.81 -13.09
CA ASN A 35 -3.46 -2.54 -14.36
C ASN A 35 -4.03 -1.68 -15.51
N GLU A 36 -5.05 -0.87 -15.24
CA GLU A 36 -5.65 0.01 -16.23
C GLU A 36 -4.70 1.15 -16.62
N THR A 37 -3.95 1.71 -15.67
CA THR A 37 -2.90 2.70 -15.96
C THR A 37 -1.87 2.15 -16.94
N ILE A 38 -1.36 0.94 -16.64
CA ILE A 38 -0.39 0.24 -17.49
C ILE A 38 -0.97 -0.03 -18.89
N ARG A 39 -2.21 -0.53 -18.96
CA ARG A 39 -2.89 -0.83 -20.23
C ARG A 39 -3.04 0.43 -21.09
N ARG A 40 -3.51 1.54 -20.51
CA ARG A 40 -3.69 2.81 -21.23
C ARG A 40 -2.36 3.41 -21.68
N ALA A 41 -1.35 3.38 -20.83
CA ALA A 41 -0.01 3.87 -21.17
C ALA A 41 0.61 3.09 -22.34
N LYS A 42 0.45 1.76 -22.37
CA LYS A 42 0.88 0.91 -23.50
C LYS A 42 0.11 1.20 -24.81
N ASN A 43 -1.14 1.60 -24.70
CA ASN A 43 -1.97 1.99 -25.85
C ASN A 43 -1.66 3.40 -26.36
N GLY A 44 -0.74 4.13 -25.72
CA GLY A 44 -0.34 5.48 -26.12
C GLY A 44 -1.26 6.59 -25.62
N ASP A 45 -2.12 6.34 -24.63
CA ASP A 45 -2.89 7.41 -24.00
C ASP A 45 -1.97 8.41 -23.29
N GLY A 46 -2.27 9.71 -23.40
CA GLY A 46 -1.52 10.76 -22.72
C GLY A 46 -1.62 10.65 -21.20
N TRP A 47 -0.49 10.77 -20.50
CA TRP A 47 -0.41 10.47 -19.06
C TRP A 47 -1.29 11.37 -18.21
N ASP A 48 -1.44 12.64 -18.56
CA ASP A 48 -2.35 13.56 -17.86
C ASP A 48 -3.82 13.17 -18.02
N LYS A 49 -4.18 12.61 -19.18
CA LYS A 49 -5.53 12.06 -19.40
C LYS A 49 -5.74 10.81 -18.54
N ILE A 50 -4.75 9.91 -18.48
CA ILE A 50 -4.81 8.70 -17.64
C ILE A 50 -5.02 9.08 -16.17
N ARG A 51 -4.23 10.04 -15.65
CA ARG A 51 -4.38 10.57 -14.28
C ARG A 51 -5.77 11.09 -14.03
N LYS A 52 -6.22 12.04 -14.84
CA LYS A 52 -7.53 12.69 -14.65
C LYS A 52 -8.69 11.68 -14.69
N ASP A 53 -8.68 10.78 -15.66
CA ASP A 53 -9.76 9.81 -15.84
C ASP A 53 -9.82 8.83 -14.67
N LEU A 54 -8.67 8.27 -14.26
CA LEU A 54 -8.63 7.28 -13.17
C LEU A 54 -8.88 7.90 -11.80
N GLU A 55 -8.41 9.13 -11.54
CA GLU A 55 -8.75 9.88 -10.33
C GLU A 55 -10.26 10.09 -10.17
N SER A 56 -10.98 10.24 -11.28
CA SER A 56 -12.44 10.40 -11.27
C SER A 56 -13.24 9.10 -11.21
N ASP A 57 -12.64 7.99 -11.64
CA ASP A 57 -13.31 6.69 -11.82
C ASP A 57 -13.03 5.71 -10.67
N ALA A 58 -11.91 5.87 -9.95
CA ALA A 58 -11.52 4.93 -8.91
C ALA A 58 -12.42 5.01 -7.66
N ASP A 59 -12.85 3.86 -7.17
CA ASP A 59 -13.54 3.74 -5.87
C ASP A 59 -12.56 3.68 -4.70
N LEU A 60 -11.70 4.70 -4.62
CA LEU A 60 -10.67 4.88 -3.58
C LEU A 60 -10.65 6.34 -3.13
N VAL A 61 -10.08 6.59 -1.96
CA VAL A 61 -9.75 7.97 -1.56
C VAL A 61 -8.78 8.58 -2.57
N ASN A 62 -9.05 9.81 -3.00
CA ASN A 62 -8.37 10.45 -4.12
C ASN A 62 -6.83 10.43 -4.02
N ASN A 63 -6.27 10.69 -2.83
CA ASN A 63 -4.83 10.63 -2.62
C ASN A 63 -4.26 9.23 -2.95
N THR A 64 -4.94 8.17 -2.48
CA THR A 64 -4.53 6.79 -2.74
C THR A 64 -4.58 6.49 -4.24
N THR A 65 -5.61 6.96 -4.96
CA THR A 65 -5.67 6.83 -6.42
C THR A 65 -4.50 7.53 -7.10
N GLN A 66 -4.22 8.78 -6.73
CA GLN A 66 -3.09 9.55 -7.26
C GLN A 66 -1.77 8.82 -7.07
N LEU A 67 -1.53 8.26 -5.87
CA LEU A 67 -0.32 7.49 -5.57
C LEU A 67 -0.22 6.21 -6.42
N VAL A 68 -1.31 5.46 -6.58
CA VAL A 68 -1.33 4.25 -7.41
C VAL A 68 -1.05 4.59 -8.88
N VAL A 69 -1.72 5.59 -9.43
CA VAL A 69 -1.51 6.02 -10.82
C VAL A 69 -0.09 6.53 -11.02
N GLN A 70 0.42 7.38 -10.12
CA GLN A 70 1.78 7.89 -10.19
C GLN A 70 2.79 6.74 -10.22
N LYS A 71 2.69 5.77 -9.29
CA LYS A 71 3.61 4.63 -9.23
C LYS A 71 3.52 3.73 -10.47
N SER A 72 2.35 3.62 -11.05
CA SER A 72 2.13 2.87 -12.29
C SER A 72 2.79 3.56 -13.49
N LEU A 73 2.66 4.89 -13.58
CA LEU A 73 3.31 5.67 -14.65
C LEU A 73 4.83 5.70 -14.49
N GLU A 74 5.36 5.85 -13.27
CA GLU A 74 6.80 5.71 -13.00
C GLU A 74 7.31 4.32 -13.44
N ALA A 75 6.52 3.26 -13.25
CA ALA A 75 6.89 1.93 -13.76
C ALA A 75 6.92 1.87 -15.29
N MET A 76 6.03 2.58 -15.98
CA MET A 76 6.03 2.70 -17.45
C MET A 76 7.17 3.57 -17.98
N GLU A 77 7.55 4.62 -17.24
CA GLU A 77 8.73 5.43 -17.56
C GLU A 77 9.98 4.56 -17.59
N ASN A 78 10.21 3.81 -16.50
CA ASN A 78 11.33 2.87 -16.40
C ASN A 78 11.29 1.80 -17.49
N TYR A 79 10.09 1.33 -17.88
CA TYR A 79 9.92 0.39 -18.99
C TYR A 79 10.44 0.97 -20.32
N TYR A 80 10.07 2.21 -20.65
CA TYR A 80 10.51 2.85 -21.89
C TYR A 80 11.99 3.26 -21.86
N GLU A 81 12.56 3.52 -20.68
CA GLU A 81 13.98 3.90 -20.53
C GLU A 81 14.96 2.72 -20.59
N TYR A 82 14.55 1.53 -20.12
CA TYR A 82 15.46 0.40 -19.87
C TYR A 82 15.09 -0.89 -20.64
N ASP A 83 14.62 -0.76 -21.88
CA ASP A 83 14.08 -1.82 -22.77
C ASP A 83 14.89 -3.15 -22.81
N ASP A 84 16.19 -3.11 -22.49
CA ASP A 84 17.11 -4.27 -22.56
C ASP A 84 17.13 -5.21 -21.33
N TYR A 85 16.40 -4.94 -20.25
CA TYR A 85 16.42 -5.78 -19.04
C TYR A 85 15.06 -6.38 -18.66
N ASN A 86 14.92 -7.70 -18.85
CA ASN A 86 14.04 -8.63 -18.11
C ASN A 86 12.68 -8.05 -17.68
N GLN A 87 11.86 -7.62 -18.66
CA GLN A 87 10.55 -6.98 -18.44
C GLN A 87 9.60 -7.90 -17.63
N PRO A 88 9.35 -7.64 -16.33
CA PRO A 88 8.36 -8.39 -15.57
C PRO A 88 6.97 -8.01 -16.07
N SER A 89 6.03 -8.95 -16.09
CA SER A 89 4.61 -8.67 -16.39
C SER A 89 4.14 -7.42 -15.63
N HIS A 90 3.82 -6.35 -16.36
CA HIS A 90 3.42 -5.07 -15.78
C HIS A 90 2.01 -5.06 -15.23
N THR A 91 1.24 -6.14 -15.43
CA THR A 91 -0.03 -6.33 -14.75
C THR A 91 0.15 -7.35 -13.65
N THR A 92 -0.43 -7.07 -12.49
CA THR A 92 -0.40 -7.96 -11.33
C THR A 92 -1.70 -8.74 -11.22
N ASP A 93 -1.57 -10.02 -10.84
CA ASP A 93 -2.71 -10.88 -10.54
C ASP A 93 -3.11 -10.92 -9.06
N SER A 94 -2.31 -10.26 -8.23
CA SER A 94 -2.50 -10.20 -6.78
C SER A 94 -3.10 -8.86 -6.35
N ALA A 95 -3.66 -8.82 -5.15
CA ALA A 95 -3.98 -7.59 -4.44
C ALA A 95 -2.84 -6.57 -4.56
N TYR A 96 -3.17 -5.31 -4.86
CA TYR A 96 -2.17 -4.25 -4.95
C TYR A 96 -2.11 -3.48 -3.63
N PRO A 97 -0.94 -3.30 -3.01
CA PRO A 97 -0.86 -2.69 -1.69
C PRO A 97 -1.35 -1.23 -1.71
N LEU A 98 -2.20 -0.88 -0.76
CA LEU A 98 -2.64 0.50 -0.55
C LEU A 98 -1.54 1.29 0.15
N ARG A 99 -1.15 2.40 -0.47
CA ARG A 99 -0.35 3.45 0.18
C ARG A 99 -1.27 4.60 0.55
N SER A 100 -1.13 5.06 1.79
CA SER A 100 -1.95 6.10 2.37
C SER A 100 -1.08 7.06 3.15
N ASN A 101 -1.40 8.35 3.09
CA ASN A 101 -0.73 9.38 3.87
C ASN A 101 -1.40 9.54 5.24
N TYR A 102 -0.60 9.97 6.22
CA TYR A 102 -1.09 10.36 7.54
C TYR A 102 -2.07 11.53 7.41
N GLU A 103 -3.08 11.57 8.27
CA GLU A 103 -4.22 12.51 8.31
C GLU A 103 -5.21 12.40 7.14
N GLU A 104 -4.77 12.00 5.95
CA GLU A 104 -5.64 11.81 4.79
C GLU A 104 -6.19 10.38 4.68
N GLY A 105 -5.31 9.41 4.47
CA GLY A 105 -5.69 8.02 4.27
C GLY A 105 -5.65 7.19 5.55
N TYR A 106 -4.91 7.64 6.57
CA TYR A 106 -4.97 7.05 7.91
C TYR A 106 -4.75 8.05 9.04
N ASN A 107 -5.36 7.79 10.18
CA ASN A 107 -5.16 8.54 11.41
C ASN A 107 -4.87 7.56 12.55
N LEU A 108 -3.96 7.95 13.45
CA LEU A 108 -3.57 7.19 14.63
C LEU A 108 -3.81 8.07 15.86
N PHE A 109 -4.48 7.51 16.86
CA PHE A 109 -4.76 8.19 18.13
C PHE A 109 -4.18 7.33 19.24
N LEU A 110 -3.26 7.91 20.02
CA LEU A 110 -2.71 7.26 21.20
C LEU A 110 -3.66 7.48 22.37
N GLU A 111 -4.17 6.40 22.95
CA GLU A 111 -4.99 6.41 24.15
C GLU A 111 -4.50 5.33 25.11
N ASP A 112 -4.14 5.75 26.32
CA ASP A 112 -3.49 4.91 27.33
C ASP A 112 -2.25 4.17 26.75
N ASN A 113 -2.36 2.85 26.54
CA ASN A 113 -1.34 1.97 25.96
C ASN A 113 -1.80 1.33 24.64
N CYS A 114 -2.80 1.93 24.00
CA CYS A 114 -3.39 1.45 22.76
C CYS A 114 -3.35 2.54 21.69
N ILE A 115 -3.22 2.11 20.44
CA ILE A 115 -3.33 2.97 19.27
C ILE A 115 -4.68 2.68 18.62
N ARG A 116 -5.62 3.62 18.71
CA ARG A 116 -6.82 3.58 17.87
C ARG A 116 -6.43 4.02 16.47
N TYR A 117 -6.80 3.24 15.47
CA TYR A 117 -6.55 3.56 14.07
C TYR A 117 -7.86 3.84 13.33
N ARG A 118 -7.79 4.73 12.36
CA ARG A 118 -8.84 4.98 11.36
C ARG A 118 -8.20 4.99 9.98
N LEU A 119 -8.54 4.02 9.13
CA LEU A 119 -8.11 3.96 7.73
C LEU A 119 -9.25 4.43 6.83
N SER A 120 -8.94 5.21 5.81
CA SER A 120 -9.88 5.62 4.76
C SER A 120 -9.34 5.10 3.43
N ALA A 121 -9.70 3.86 3.09
CA ALA A 121 -9.34 3.27 1.80
C ALA A 121 -10.36 3.65 0.72
N LYS A 122 -11.65 3.60 1.06
CA LYS A 122 -12.77 4.03 0.22
C LYS A 122 -13.42 5.32 0.76
N PRO A 123 -14.08 6.13 -0.10
CA PRO A 123 -14.77 7.34 0.34
C PRO A 123 -15.84 7.07 1.40
N TYR A 124 -15.85 7.89 2.46
CA TYR A 124 -16.88 7.93 3.53
C TYR A 124 -17.06 6.66 4.38
N THR A 125 -16.33 5.58 4.11
CA THR A 125 -16.44 4.29 4.81
C THR A 125 -15.12 3.92 5.49
N PRO A 126 -14.78 4.53 6.64
CA PRO A 126 -13.50 4.28 7.28
C PRO A 126 -13.48 2.96 8.06
N VAL A 127 -12.39 2.22 7.94
CA VAL A 127 -12.09 1.04 8.78
C VAL A 127 -11.47 1.53 10.08
N LYS A 128 -11.97 1.03 11.21
CA LYS A 128 -11.51 1.43 12.54
C LYS A 128 -11.11 0.21 13.35
N GLY A 129 -10.20 0.41 14.28
CA GLY A 129 -9.87 -0.61 15.27
C GLY A 129 -8.86 -0.10 16.29
N THR A 130 -8.33 -1.00 17.09
CA THR A 130 -7.40 -0.66 18.17
C THR A 130 -6.26 -1.67 18.22
N LEU A 131 -5.03 -1.18 18.33
CA LEU A 131 -3.82 -1.96 18.56
C LEU A 131 -3.37 -1.72 19.99
N CYS A 132 -3.51 -2.70 20.87
CA CYS A 132 -3.01 -2.61 22.23
C CYS A 132 -1.70 -3.37 22.37
N GLY A 133 -0.71 -2.74 23.02
CA GLY A 133 0.47 -3.45 23.45
C GLY A 133 0.10 -4.52 24.48
N SER A 134 0.61 -5.73 24.35
CA SER A 134 0.52 -6.70 25.44
C SER A 134 1.43 -6.22 26.58
N PRO A 135 0.96 -6.16 27.85
CA PRO A 135 1.81 -5.83 28.99
C PRO A 135 2.89 -6.90 29.23
N THR A 136 2.75 -8.08 28.63
CA THR A 136 3.75 -9.14 28.57
C THR A 136 4.44 -9.13 27.20
N PRO A 137 5.80 -9.18 27.16
CA PRO A 137 6.49 -9.44 25.90
C PRO A 137 6.12 -10.85 25.45
N SER A 138 5.23 -10.96 24.46
CA SER A 138 4.95 -12.24 23.82
C SER A 138 6.18 -12.66 23.01
N ASN A 139 6.90 -13.68 23.48
CA ASN A 139 7.81 -14.46 22.66
C ASN A 139 6.99 -15.25 21.61
N ASN A 140 6.40 -14.56 20.64
CA ASN A 140 5.80 -15.20 19.48
C ASN A 140 6.85 -15.25 18.37
N SER A 141 7.79 -16.19 18.52
CA SER A 141 8.49 -16.78 17.38
C SER A 141 7.48 -17.63 16.59
N ALA A 142 6.54 -16.98 15.91
CA ALA A 142 5.75 -17.64 14.88
C ALA A 142 6.66 -17.76 13.65
N THR A 143 7.29 -18.91 13.52
CA THR A 143 8.05 -19.29 12.34
C THR A 143 7.10 -19.27 11.14
N PRO A 144 7.38 -18.50 10.07
CA PRO A 144 6.62 -18.66 8.84
C PRO A 144 6.99 -20.01 8.23
N SER A 145 6.04 -20.93 8.24
CA SER A 145 6.14 -22.20 7.52
C SER A 145 5.90 -21.98 6.02
N ASN A 146 6.93 -21.55 5.30
CA ASN A 146 7.28 -22.12 3.99
C ASN A 146 8.69 -21.68 3.54
N PRO A 147 9.52 -22.58 2.99
CA PRO A 147 10.91 -22.29 2.63
C PRO A 147 10.97 -21.75 1.20
N MET A 148 11.78 -20.73 0.93
CA MET A 148 12.58 -20.58 -0.31
C MET A 148 13.40 -19.28 -0.25
N ARG A 149 14.72 -19.48 -0.09
CA ARG A 149 15.85 -18.83 -0.78
C ARG A 149 15.88 -17.30 -0.95
N GLY A 150 16.92 -16.70 -0.38
CA GLY A 150 17.60 -15.54 -0.98
C GLY A 150 17.94 -14.43 0.00
N VAL A 151 18.97 -14.62 0.81
CA VAL A 151 19.59 -13.56 1.63
C VAL A 151 20.27 -12.55 0.70
N SER A 152 19.98 -11.25 0.87
CA SER A 152 20.92 -10.19 0.53
C SER A 152 20.84 -9.09 1.58
N GLU A 153 21.68 -9.22 2.60
CA GLU A 153 22.09 -8.13 3.48
C GLU A 153 22.89 -7.12 2.65
N ARG A 154 22.48 -5.84 2.65
CA ARG A 154 23.39 -4.74 2.33
C ARG A 154 23.68 -3.98 3.62
N GLN A 155 24.82 -4.28 4.22
CA GLN A 155 25.49 -3.33 5.11
C GLN A 155 26.06 -2.20 4.25
N LYS A 156 25.74 -0.95 4.57
CA LYS A 156 26.46 0.21 4.06
C LYS A 156 27.57 0.57 5.05
N GLN A 157 28.80 0.59 4.54
CA GLN A 157 29.94 1.30 5.14
C GLN A 157 29.73 2.82 4.97
#